data_AF-A0A9D9BIH7-F1
#
_entry.id   AF-A0A9D9BIH7-F1
#
_cell.length_a   1.000
_cell.length_b   1.000
_cell.length_c   1.000
_cell.angle_alpha   90.00
_cell.angle_beta   90.00
_cell.angle_gamma   90.00
#
_symmetry.space_group_name_H-M   'P 1'
#
loop_
_entity.id
_entity.type
_entity.pdbx_description
1 polymer ?
#
loop_
_entity_poly.entity_id
_entity_poly.type
_entity_poly.pdbx_seq_one_letter_code
_entity_poly.pdbx_strand_id
1 'polypeptide(L)'
;MLPRATFCYPDSYFEPADFGVADRLGLISLAERERPKIDTLDSYIEAHVHGPLDLAVDVEAIVLDPSYRETEIETAAAALKCPVEWHSGFRMTQRSLQECVDYRGTKAARLAELLLENGVLTPRLVGLARQASGADQKLLKRVWHCVAKFGSPLIPQV
;
A
#
# COMPACT_ATOMS: atom_id res chain seq x y z
N MET A 1 -1.35 5.95 21.59
CA MET A 1 -0.54 5.98 20.36
C MET A 1 0.13 7.33 20.06
N LEU A 2 -0.59 8.44 19.90
CA LEU A 2 0.02 9.72 19.44
C LEU A 2 1.21 10.27 20.26
N PRO A 3 1.25 10.21 21.60
CA PRO A 3 2.39 10.74 22.37
C PRO A 3 3.72 10.02 22.14
N ARG A 4 3.68 8.82 21.55
CA ARG A 4 4.87 8.02 21.20
C ARG A 4 5.11 7.98 19.69
N ALA A 5 4.57 8.92 18.93
CA ALA A 5 4.74 8.97 17.49
C ALA A 5 5.52 10.21 17.06
N THR A 6 6.46 10.03 16.12
CA THR A 6 6.99 11.11 15.28
C THR A 6 6.43 10.95 13.88
N PHE A 7 6.51 12.01 13.11
CA PHE A 7 6.01 12.06 11.74
C PHE A 7 7.07 12.68 10.84
N CYS A 8 7.09 12.30 9.57
CA CYS A 8 7.91 12.96 8.57
C CYS A 8 7.13 13.22 7.27
N TYR A 9 7.60 14.23 6.54
CA TYR A 9 7.15 14.49 5.18
C TYR A 9 8.35 14.96 4.33
N PRO A 10 8.55 14.45 3.11
CA PRO A 10 7.89 13.27 2.54
C PRO A 10 8.18 11.98 3.34
N ASP A 11 7.77 10.82 2.82
CA ASP A 11 8.03 9.55 3.49
C ASP A 11 9.54 9.22 3.57
N SER A 12 9.88 8.19 4.35
CA SER A 12 11.27 7.78 4.59
C SER A 12 12.04 7.39 3.32
N TYR A 13 11.33 7.03 2.24
CA TYR A 13 11.95 6.71 0.96
C TYR A 13 12.60 7.92 0.29
N PHE A 14 12.12 9.13 0.57
CA PHE A 14 12.61 10.39 0.00
C PHE A 14 13.61 11.14 0.89
N GLU A 15 14.17 10.48 1.91
CA GLU A 15 15.16 11.08 2.83
C GLU A 15 14.66 12.42 3.42
N PRO A 16 13.55 12.40 4.18
CA PRO A 16 12.87 13.62 4.56
C PRO A 16 13.69 14.46 5.54
N ALA A 17 13.56 15.77 5.39
CA ALA A 17 14.16 16.76 6.29
C ALA A 17 13.15 17.37 7.28
N ASP A 18 11.85 17.27 6.98
CA ASP A 18 10.79 17.84 7.81
C ASP A 18 10.19 16.77 8.73
N PHE A 19 10.21 17.06 10.03
CA PHE A 19 9.69 16.17 11.07
C PHE A 19 8.72 16.89 11.99
N GLY A 20 7.82 16.14 12.60
CA GLY A 20 6.84 16.64 13.56
C GLY A 20 6.51 15.63 14.64
N VAL A 21 5.86 16.13 15.69
CA VAL A 21 5.20 15.34 16.73
C VAL A 21 3.72 15.70 16.73
N ALA A 22 2.89 14.91 17.43
CA ALA A 22 1.45 15.14 17.46
C ALA A 22 1.06 16.58 17.86
N ASP A 23 1.74 17.14 18.87
CA ASP A 23 1.46 18.50 19.39
C ASP A 23 1.96 19.61 18.45
N ARG A 24 2.83 19.30 17.48
CA ARG A 24 3.50 20.26 16.58
C ARG A 24 3.55 19.71 15.16
N LEU A 25 2.39 19.39 14.60
CA LEU A 25 2.26 18.71 13.29
C LEU A 25 2.18 19.68 12.11
N GLY A 26 3.23 20.52 11.92
CA GLY A 26 3.32 21.47 10.81
C GLY A 26 3.36 20.82 9.41
N LEU A 27 3.58 19.51 9.35
CA LEU A 27 3.68 18.71 8.13
C LEU A 27 2.38 18.68 7.32
N ILE A 28 1.21 18.83 7.95
CA ILE A 28 -0.08 18.86 7.24
C ILE A 28 -0.09 20.01 6.24
N SER A 29 0.27 21.22 6.68
CA SER A 29 0.31 22.40 5.82
C SER A 29 1.33 22.25 4.69
N LEU A 30 2.45 21.55 4.92
CA LEU A 30 3.44 21.27 3.89
C LEU A 30 2.90 20.27 2.85
N ALA A 31 2.30 19.18 3.32
CA ALA A 31 1.68 18.16 2.47
C ALA A 31 0.56 18.74 1.60
N GLU A 32 -0.32 19.57 2.16
CA GLU A 32 -1.40 20.22 1.40
C GLU A 32 -0.88 21.15 0.30
N ARG A 33 0.21 21.87 0.54
CA ARG A 33 0.82 22.75 -0.49
C ARG A 33 1.42 21.97 -1.65
N GLU A 34 2.01 20.81 -1.38
CA GLU A 34 2.68 20.00 -2.39
C GLU A 34 1.75 18.98 -3.06
N ARG A 35 0.59 18.66 -2.44
CA ARG A 35 -0.40 17.69 -2.95
C ARG A 35 -0.75 17.87 -4.44
N PRO A 36 -0.92 19.08 -5.01
CA PRO A 36 -1.24 19.23 -6.43
C PRO A 36 -0.14 18.73 -7.40
N LYS A 37 1.10 18.58 -6.92
CA LYS A 37 2.27 18.20 -7.73
C LYS A 37 2.68 16.74 -7.54
N ILE A 38 2.15 16.07 -6.51
CA ILE A 38 2.57 14.74 -6.09
C ILE A 38 1.40 13.78 -6.31
N ASP A 39 1.67 12.60 -6.85
CA ASP A 39 0.63 11.59 -7.00
C ASP A 39 0.10 11.19 -5.62
N THR A 40 -1.21 10.93 -5.52
CA THR A 40 -1.88 10.64 -4.25
C THR A 40 -1.25 9.46 -3.51
N LEU A 41 -0.74 8.45 -4.22
CA LEU A 41 -0.09 7.29 -3.59
C LEU A 41 1.35 7.56 -3.14
N ASP A 42 1.88 8.78 -3.36
CA ASP A 42 3.15 9.26 -2.82
C ASP A 42 2.95 10.48 -1.88
N SER A 43 1.73 10.98 -1.73
CA SER A 43 1.40 12.19 -0.97
C SER A 43 0.84 11.85 0.41
N TYR A 44 1.70 11.35 1.29
CA TYR A 44 1.34 11.00 2.67
C TYR A 44 2.39 11.45 3.68
N ILE A 45 1.95 11.70 4.91
CA ILE A 45 2.80 11.89 6.08
C ILE A 45 3.05 10.51 6.68
N GLU A 46 4.31 10.12 6.83
CA GLU A 46 4.67 8.84 7.44
C GLU A 46 4.71 8.99 8.96
N ALA A 47 4.13 8.03 9.68
CA ALA A 47 4.16 7.98 11.14
C ALA A 47 5.14 6.91 11.62
N HIS A 48 6.05 7.27 12.52
CA HIS A 48 6.93 6.35 13.23
C HIS A 48 6.41 6.18 14.66
N VAL A 49 5.99 4.97 14.99
CA VAL A 49 5.60 4.62 16.36
C VAL A 49 6.83 4.13 17.13
N HIS A 50 7.12 4.77 18.26
CA HIS A 50 8.26 4.45 19.11
C HIS A 50 7.88 3.49 20.24
N GLY A 51 8.63 2.39 20.35
CA GLY A 51 8.44 1.37 21.37
C GLY A 51 7.56 0.20 20.93
N PRO A 52 7.21 -0.71 21.85
CA PRO A 52 6.41 -1.89 21.54
C PRO A 52 5.00 -1.52 21.06
N LEU A 53 4.51 -2.31 20.10
CA LEU A 53 3.14 -2.27 19.61
C LEU A 53 2.39 -3.49 20.17
N ASP A 54 1.35 -3.26 20.96
CA ASP A 54 0.42 -4.33 21.37
C ASP A 54 -0.79 -4.30 20.45
N LEU A 55 -0.88 -5.26 19.54
CA LEU A 55 -1.98 -5.32 18.56
C LEU A 55 -3.36 -5.40 19.21
N ALA A 56 -3.49 -5.93 20.43
CA ALA A 56 -4.78 -6.02 21.12
C ALA A 56 -5.29 -4.67 21.63
N VAL A 57 -4.41 -3.67 21.75
CA VAL A 57 -4.69 -2.38 22.38
C VAL A 57 -4.49 -1.23 21.41
N ASP A 58 -3.45 -1.32 20.58
CA ASP A 58 -2.98 -0.24 19.72
C ASP A 58 -3.55 -0.32 18.30
N VAL A 59 -4.16 -1.44 17.90
CA VAL A 59 -4.69 -1.68 16.55
C VAL A 59 -6.19 -1.94 16.61
N GLU A 60 -6.97 -1.08 15.94
CA GLU A 60 -8.42 -1.21 15.84
C GLU A 60 -8.83 -2.40 14.95
N ALA A 61 -8.18 -2.56 13.79
CA ALA A 61 -8.40 -3.67 12.89
C ALA A 61 -7.22 -3.84 11.91
N ILE A 62 -7.10 -5.05 11.37
CA ILE A 62 -6.31 -5.34 10.17
C ILE A 62 -7.27 -5.52 9.02
N VAL A 63 -7.18 -4.66 8.00
CA VAL A 63 -8.03 -4.71 6.82
C VAL A 63 -7.28 -5.38 5.67
N LEU A 64 -7.77 -6.52 5.20
CA LEU A 64 -7.14 -7.29 4.13
C LEU A 64 -7.89 -7.17 2.81
N ASP A 65 -7.14 -7.34 1.71
CA ASP A 65 -7.72 -7.54 0.39
C ASP A 65 -8.29 -8.96 0.27
N PRO A 66 -9.48 -9.17 -0.33
CA PRO A 66 -10.07 -10.49 -0.52
C PRO A 66 -9.19 -11.51 -1.25
N SER A 67 -8.18 -11.08 -2.02
CA SER A 67 -7.19 -11.97 -2.62
C SER A 67 -6.36 -12.75 -1.60
N TYR A 68 -6.36 -12.36 -0.32
CA TYR A 68 -5.72 -13.08 0.78
C TYR A 68 -6.64 -14.10 1.48
N ARG A 69 -7.89 -14.27 1.05
CA ARG A 69 -8.75 -15.34 1.59
C ARG A 69 -8.17 -16.72 1.29
N GLU A 70 -8.32 -17.62 2.24
CA GLU A 70 -7.84 -19.00 2.23
C GLU A 70 -6.32 -19.11 2.09
N THR A 71 -5.59 -18.08 2.56
CA THR A 71 -4.12 -18.06 2.54
C THR A 71 -3.50 -18.18 3.92
N GLU A 72 -2.20 -18.43 3.95
CA GLU A 72 -1.37 -18.35 5.14
C GLU A 72 -1.41 -16.97 5.81
N ILE A 73 -1.67 -15.90 5.03
CA ILE A 73 -1.79 -14.54 5.55
C ILE A 73 -3.11 -14.34 6.30
N GLU A 74 -4.23 -14.86 5.79
CA GLU A 74 -5.49 -14.85 6.54
C GLU A 74 -5.35 -15.65 7.83
N THR A 75 -4.71 -16.83 7.75
CA THR A 75 -4.46 -17.67 8.93
C THR A 75 -3.61 -16.93 9.97
N ALA A 76 -2.54 -16.28 9.53
CA ALA A 76 -1.68 -15.48 10.41
C ALA A 76 -2.42 -14.28 11.01
N ALA A 77 -3.22 -13.57 10.21
CA ALA A 77 -4.00 -12.43 10.67
C ALA A 77 -5.06 -12.83 11.70
N ALA A 78 -5.74 -13.95 11.49
CA ALA A 78 -6.75 -14.48 12.42
C ALA A 78 -6.16 -14.90 13.78
N ALA A 79 -4.86 -15.18 13.84
CA ALA A 79 -4.16 -15.46 15.10
C ALA A 79 -3.79 -14.19 15.88
N LEU A 80 -3.95 -13.01 15.29
CA LEU A 80 -3.67 -11.73 15.95
C LEU A 80 -4.83 -11.36 16.86
N LYS A 81 -4.52 -10.64 17.94
CA LYS A 81 -5.50 -10.27 18.98
C LYS A 81 -6.32 -9.03 18.63
N CYS A 82 -6.58 -8.79 17.34
CA CYS A 82 -7.36 -7.66 16.84
C CYS A 82 -8.31 -8.12 15.73
N PRO A 83 -9.42 -7.39 15.49
CA PRO A 83 -10.33 -7.66 14.39
C PRO A 83 -9.62 -7.77 13.03
N VAL A 84 -10.07 -8.72 12.21
CA VAL A 84 -9.69 -8.81 10.80
C VAL A 84 -10.90 -8.44 9.96
N GLU A 85 -10.74 -7.40 9.15
CA GLU A 85 -11.76 -6.88 8.25
C GLU A 85 -11.32 -7.02 6.79
N TRP A 86 -12.26 -6.79 5.88
CA TRP A 86 -12.03 -6.95 4.45
C TRP A 86 -12.53 -5.72 3.71
N HIS A 87 -11.68 -5.15 2.87
CA HIS A 87 -12.13 -4.12 1.92
C HIS A 87 -12.69 -4.77 0.65
N SER A 88 -13.22 -3.96 -0.26
CA SER A 88 -13.92 -4.38 -1.46
C SER A 88 -13.05 -5.07 -2.54
N GLY A 89 -11.73 -5.11 -2.34
CA GLY A 89 -10.75 -5.74 -3.22
C GLY A 89 -10.25 -4.87 -4.38
N PHE A 90 -8.99 -5.07 -4.74
CA PHE A 90 -8.35 -4.49 -5.93
C PHE A 90 -8.07 -5.59 -6.95
N ARG A 91 -8.59 -5.41 -8.17
CA ARG A 91 -8.29 -6.28 -9.30
C ARG A 91 -8.00 -5.45 -10.53
N MET A 92 -6.72 -5.35 -10.90
CA MET A 92 -6.30 -4.67 -12.11
C MET A 92 -6.30 -5.65 -13.27
N THR A 93 -6.94 -5.29 -14.38
CA THR A 93 -6.98 -6.16 -15.57
C THR A 93 -5.83 -5.85 -16.51
N GLN A 94 -5.45 -6.80 -17.37
CA GLN A 94 -4.45 -6.59 -18.43
C GLN A 94 -4.76 -5.39 -19.35
N ARG A 95 -6.03 -4.96 -19.43
CA ARG A 95 -6.44 -3.81 -20.24
C ARG A 95 -5.82 -2.50 -19.74
N SER A 96 -5.45 -2.44 -18.46
CA SER A 96 -4.89 -1.25 -17.81
C SER A 96 -3.37 -1.12 -17.97
N LEU A 97 -2.71 -2.02 -18.72
CA LEU A 97 -1.24 -2.04 -18.83
C LEU A 97 -0.69 -0.78 -19.52
N GLN A 98 -1.41 -0.20 -20.48
CA GLN A 98 -0.97 1.03 -21.13
C GLN A 98 -1.03 2.21 -20.16
N GLU A 99 -2.08 2.30 -19.35
CA GLU A 99 -2.21 3.29 -18.29
C GLU A 99 -1.12 3.12 -17.23
N CYS A 100 -0.66 1.88 -16.97
CA CYS A 100 0.50 1.63 -16.13
C CYS A 100 1.79 2.20 -16.72
N VAL A 101 1.97 2.14 -18.05
CA VAL A 101 3.12 2.75 -18.74
C VAL A 101 3.13 4.25 -18.50
N ASP A 102 1.98 4.90 -18.70
CA ASP A 102 1.86 6.35 -18.57
C ASP A 102 1.99 6.82 -17.12
N TYR A 103 1.55 5.99 -16.16
CA TYR A 103 1.54 6.32 -14.74
C TYR A 103 2.86 6.01 -14.01
N ARG A 104 3.35 4.77 -14.11
CA ARG A 104 4.53 4.28 -13.39
C ARG A 104 5.62 3.74 -14.31
N GLY A 105 5.55 4.06 -15.59
CA GLY A 105 6.61 3.79 -16.56
C GLY A 105 6.64 2.34 -17.04
N THR A 106 7.31 2.17 -18.18
CA THR A 106 7.36 0.89 -18.91
C THR A 106 7.90 -0.28 -18.09
N LYS A 107 8.88 -0.05 -17.20
CA LYS A 107 9.43 -1.12 -16.35
C LYS A 107 8.36 -1.67 -15.39
N ALA A 108 7.54 -0.79 -14.79
CA ALA A 108 6.50 -1.22 -13.87
C ALA A 108 5.38 -1.94 -14.63
N ALA A 109 4.97 -1.42 -15.79
CA ALA A 109 3.96 -2.07 -16.63
C ALA A 109 4.40 -3.48 -17.09
N ARG A 110 5.67 -3.64 -17.52
CA ARG A 110 6.21 -4.96 -17.89
C ARG A 110 6.26 -5.92 -16.70
N LEU A 111 6.66 -5.46 -15.52
CA LEU A 111 6.61 -6.31 -14.33
C LEU A 111 5.16 -6.67 -13.98
N ALA A 112 4.23 -5.73 -14.06
CA ALA A 112 2.81 -5.99 -13.84
C ALA A 112 2.26 -7.05 -14.80
N GLU A 113 2.62 -6.96 -16.09
CA GLU A 113 2.26 -7.93 -17.12
C GLU A 113 2.76 -9.34 -16.79
N LEU A 114 4.02 -9.46 -16.34
CA LEU A 114 4.60 -10.75 -15.92
C LEU A 114 3.93 -11.36 -14.69
N LEU A 115 3.29 -10.54 -13.86
CA LEU A 115 2.63 -10.98 -12.63
C LEU A 115 1.13 -11.26 -12.81
N LEU A 116 0.57 -11.05 -14.01
CA LEU A 116 -0.83 -11.35 -14.29
C LEU A 116 -1.09 -12.85 -14.15
N GLU A 117 -2.18 -13.19 -13.48
CA GLU A 117 -2.74 -14.53 -13.48
C GLU A 117 -4.13 -14.47 -14.11
N ASN A 118 -4.36 -15.25 -15.17
CA ASN A 118 -5.62 -15.24 -15.92
C ASN A 118 -6.05 -13.81 -16.36
N GLY A 119 -5.07 -12.97 -16.74
CA GLY A 119 -5.29 -11.60 -17.18
C GLY A 119 -5.65 -10.60 -16.07
N VAL A 120 -5.50 -10.98 -14.79
CA VAL A 120 -5.76 -10.12 -13.63
C VAL A 120 -4.57 -10.09 -12.68
N LEU A 121 -4.26 -8.90 -12.15
CA LEU A 121 -3.28 -8.68 -11.11
C LEU A 121 -3.98 -8.24 -9.82
N THR A 122 -3.70 -8.94 -8.73
CA THR A 122 -4.23 -8.68 -7.39
C THR A 122 -3.11 -8.30 -6.42
N PRO A 123 -3.43 -7.73 -5.24
CA PRO A 123 -2.41 -7.40 -4.25
C PRO A 123 -1.61 -8.64 -3.81
N ARG A 124 -2.27 -9.80 -3.68
CA ARG A 124 -1.60 -11.06 -3.36
C ARG A 124 -0.50 -11.44 -4.37
N LEU A 125 -0.74 -11.28 -5.67
CA LEU A 125 0.25 -11.61 -6.70
C LEU A 125 1.49 -10.71 -6.60
N VAL A 126 1.30 -9.43 -6.29
CA VAL A 126 2.41 -8.51 -5.99
C VAL A 126 3.14 -8.94 -4.71
N GLY A 127 2.40 -9.37 -3.68
CA GLY A 127 2.95 -9.89 -2.43
C GLY A 127 3.80 -11.15 -2.62
N LEU A 128 3.36 -12.10 -3.44
CA LEU A 128 4.12 -13.30 -3.78
C LEU A 128 5.41 -12.96 -4.54
N ALA A 129 5.33 -12.04 -5.50
CA ALA A 129 6.51 -11.58 -6.24
C ALA A 129 7.57 -10.95 -5.34
N ARG A 130 7.15 -10.30 -4.24
CA ARG A 130 8.06 -9.73 -3.24
C ARG A 130 8.86 -10.78 -2.47
N GLN A 131 8.34 -12.01 -2.33
CA GLN A 131 9.03 -13.09 -1.62
C GLN A 131 10.13 -13.75 -2.49
N ALA A 132 10.16 -13.48 -3.80
CA ALA A 132 11.18 -14.00 -4.68
C ALA A 132 12.56 -13.37 -4.40
N SER A 133 13.62 -14.18 -4.44
CA SER A 133 15.00 -13.69 -4.30
C SER A 133 15.34 -12.70 -5.41
N GLY A 134 15.90 -11.55 -5.04
CA GLY A 134 16.31 -10.50 -5.99
C GLY A 134 15.16 -9.60 -6.47
N ALA A 135 13.98 -9.67 -5.86
CA ALA A 135 12.87 -8.78 -6.19
C ALA A 135 13.23 -7.30 -6.00
N ASP A 136 13.05 -6.50 -7.06
CA ASP A 136 13.19 -5.05 -6.99
C ASP A 136 11.98 -4.46 -6.24
N GLN A 137 12.16 -4.20 -4.94
CA GLN A 137 11.09 -3.69 -4.08
C GLN A 137 10.56 -2.31 -4.54
N LYS A 138 11.42 -1.48 -5.15
CA LYS A 138 11.01 -0.17 -5.67
C LYS A 138 10.10 -0.36 -6.89
N LEU A 139 10.46 -1.30 -7.76
CA LEU A 139 9.64 -1.63 -8.91
C LEU A 139 8.31 -2.28 -8.51
N LEU A 140 8.32 -3.16 -7.51
CA LEU A 140 7.10 -3.76 -6.95
C LEU A 140 6.19 -2.72 -6.26
N LYS A 141 6.74 -1.73 -5.54
CA LYS A 141 5.95 -0.60 -5.02
C LYS A 141 5.22 0.13 -6.16
N ARG A 142 5.91 0.36 -7.29
CA ARG A 142 5.30 0.99 -8.47
C ARG A 142 4.22 0.12 -9.12
N VAL A 143 4.40 -1.20 -9.17
CA VAL A 143 3.36 -2.14 -9.61
C VAL A 143 2.15 -2.11 -8.67
N TRP A 144 2.38 -2.11 -7.36
CA TRP A 144 1.33 -1.92 -6.36
C TRP A 144 0.54 -0.64 -6.61
N HIS A 145 1.21 0.48 -6.92
CA HIS A 145 0.51 1.74 -7.21
C HIS A 145 -0.41 1.63 -8.43
N CYS A 146 0.01 0.88 -9.47
CA CYS A 146 -0.88 0.59 -10.60
C CYS A 146 -2.10 -0.23 -10.18
N VAL A 147 -1.93 -1.26 -9.35
CA VAL A 147 -3.03 -2.09 -8.84
C VAL A 147 -4.01 -1.25 -8.01
N ALA A 148 -3.51 -0.39 -7.13
CA ALA A 148 -4.36 0.45 -6.28
C ALA A 148 -5.09 1.53 -7.07
N LYS A 149 -4.49 2.07 -8.15
CA LYS A 149 -5.09 3.13 -8.96
C LYS A 149 -6.07 2.64 -10.02
N PHE A 150 -5.76 1.51 -10.65
CA PHE A 150 -6.53 0.97 -11.79
C PHE A 150 -7.28 -0.32 -11.45
N GLY A 151 -7.11 -0.86 -10.24
CA GLY A 151 -7.87 -1.98 -9.75
C GLY A 151 -9.23 -1.55 -9.22
N SER A 152 -10.23 -2.39 -9.45
CA SER A 152 -11.58 -2.19 -8.94
C SER A 152 -12.08 -3.43 -8.19
N PRO A 153 -13.07 -3.27 -7.30
CA PRO A 153 -13.78 -4.40 -6.70
C PRO A 153 -14.36 -5.33 -7.76
N LEU A 154 -14.52 -6.60 -7.40
CA LEU A 154 -15.47 -7.46 -8.10
C LEU A 154 -16.85 -6.86 -7.85
N ILE A 155 -17.45 -6.28 -8.89
CA ILE A 155 -18.90 -6.06 -8.88
C ILE A 155 -19.51 -7.46 -8.90
N PRO A 156 -20.27 -7.87 -7.87
CA PRO A 156 -21.02 -9.12 -7.95
C PRO A 156 -21.90 -9.03 -9.19
N GLN A 157 -21.84 -10.03 -10.07
CA GLN A 157 -22.88 -10.13 -11.10
C GLN A 157 -24.19 -10.44 -10.38
N VAL A 158 -25.07 -9.43 -10.34
CA VAL A 158 -26.44 -9.55 -9.86
C VAL A 158 -27.23 -10.44 -10.79
#